data_AF-A0A5C3QNQ4-F1
#
_entry.id   AF-A0A5C3QNQ4-F1
#
_cell.length_a   1.000
_cell.length_b   1.000
_cell.length_c   1.000
_cell.angle_alpha   90.00
_cell.angle_beta   90.00
_cell.angle_gamma   90.00
#
_symmetry.space_group_name_H-M   'P 1'
#
loop_
_entity.id
_entity.type
_entity.pdbx_description
1 polymer ?
#
loop_
_entity_poly.entity_id
_entity_poly.type
_entity_poly.pdbx_seq_one_letter_code
_entity_poly.pdbx_strand_id
1 'polypeptide(L)'
;MLPLALLAAVAPLLAAAQYSCDPSKCRLPDCNCASTSPPGGLEPKDVPMFVVFTADDAIQGATIASVNQFLAHRKNPNGCQPKMTYYTSLGYTNYSLVTDWYVAGNEIADHTMTHVGNPSKAEIDGNLIALNALSGIPLRAIQGFRAPFLNFSRETLEFLSEAGFTYDSSASASVPVDDPNTDAFWPYTLDNGMANDCQNDQVRGACNGGLKLNGFWEVPMYAFHDKRGAAGTHLMDPWLDSANGNNGVDDDATLEYMQDTFTKHYEGNRQPIGLYTHPIHVSIPSTPNASKRTIDMINRFLDWAQNQQNVWIVSTEQMLEWVKNPVPVSELDNFGPLRCSTPDVSATICNGMNANQQGLLDHCKFSDFPFHTCYGCPEEYPSPNNPNPAQTQENDHQARFRLPANCSTPFWDPIKGECLCSSSSCAFNDDSRAIGPNGANLTGGGTGAANEDPDSPYVPFNGRAGSFGPSVVIAALGVVVGTMSMFARF
;
A
#
# COMPACT_ATOMS: atom_id res chain seq x y z
N MET A 1 43.64 -12.33 48.92
CA MET A 1 42.29 -11.83 48.62
C MET A 1 42.35 -11.20 47.23
N LEU A 2 41.72 -11.88 46.26
CA LEU A 2 41.35 -11.36 44.93
C LEU A 2 40.31 -10.22 45.07
N PRO A 3 39.99 -9.41 44.04
CA PRO A 3 40.38 -9.56 42.64
C PRO A 3 40.93 -8.29 41.94
N LEU A 4 41.69 -8.54 40.87
CA LEU A 4 41.94 -7.61 39.77
C LEU A 4 40.76 -7.74 38.80
N ALA A 5 39.91 -6.71 38.70
CA ALA A 5 38.77 -6.72 37.80
C ALA A 5 39.26 -6.45 36.35
N LEU A 6 39.19 -7.48 35.53
CA LEU A 6 39.33 -7.39 34.08
C LEU A 6 38.08 -6.66 33.55
N LEU A 7 38.17 -5.38 33.19
CA LEU A 7 37.16 -4.74 32.37
C LEU A 7 37.27 -5.34 30.95
N ALA A 8 36.50 -6.39 30.70
CA ALA A 8 36.13 -6.74 29.34
C ALA A 8 35.21 -5.62 28.83
N ALA A 9 35.77 -4.70 28.05
CA ALA A 9 34.98 -3.86 27.17
C ALA A 9 34.35 -4.79 26.12
N VAL A 10 33.16 -5.30 26.40
CA VAL A 10 32.29 -5.87 25.39
C VAL A 10 31.67 -4.66 24.67
N ALA A 11 32.40 -4.13 23.69
CA ALA A 11 31.74 -3.35 22.66
C ALA A 11 30.82 -4.32 21.91
N PRO A 12 29.50 -4.13 21.87
CA PRO A 12 28.73 -4.79 20.85
C PRO A 12 29.23 -4.19 19.54
N LEU A 13 29.99 -4.98 18.77
CA LEU A 13 30.09 -4.78 17.34
C LEU A 13 28.66 -4.95 16.81
N LEU A 14 27.92 -3.84 16.75
CA LEU A 14 26.78 -3.70 15.89
C LEU A 14 27.32 -3.93 14.48
N ALA A 15 27.18 -5.17 13.99
CA ALA A 15 27.27 -5.42 12.57
C ALA A 15 26.09 -4.68 11.95
N ALA A 16 26.30 -3.40 11.60
CA ALA A 16 25.47 -2.74 10.61
C ALA A 16 25.40 -3.71 9.42
N ALA A 17 24.18 -4.09 9.03
CA ALA A 17 23.99 -4.90 7.85
C ALA A 17 24.75 -4.24 6.69
N GLN A 18 25.79 -4.91 6.17
CA GLN A 18 26.53 -4.41 5.02
C GLN A 18 25.73 -4.74 3.77
N TYR A 19 24.72 -3.91 3.48
CA TYR A 19 24.07 -3.92 2.19
C TYR A 19 25.12 -3.70 1.09
N SER A 20 25.09 -4.54 0.06
CA SER A 20 26.01 -4.46 -1.06
C SER A 20 25.25 -4.63 -2.36
N CYS A 21 25.39 -3.65 -3.24
CA CYS A 21 24.79 -3.63 -4.56
C CYS A 21 25.82 -3.14 -5.58
N ASP A 22 25.84 -3.78 -6.74
CA ASP A 22 26.66 -3.36 -7.88
C ASP A 22 25.79 -2.49 -8.80
N PRO A 23 25.88 -1.14 -8.72
CA PRO A 23 25.04 -0.25 -9.51
C PRO A 23 25.38 -0.31 -11.00
N SER A 24 26.45 -1.02 -11.41
CA SER A 24 26.71 -1.27 -12.82
C SER A 24 25.80 -2.35 -13.42
N LYS A 25 25.31 -3.26 -12.59
CA LYS A 25 24.45 -4.40 -12.96
C LYS A 25 22.99 -4.17 -12.61
N CYS A 26 22.72 -3.55 -11.47
CA CYS A 26 21.38 -3.17 -11.04
C CYS A 26 21.02 -1.83 -11.69
N ARG A 27 20.17 -1.86 -12.72
CA ARG A 27 19.85 -0.69 -13.55
C ARG A 27 18.35 -0.53 -13.72
N LEU A 28 17.90 0.72 -13.66
CA LEU A 28 16.53 1.13 -13.96
C LEU A 28 16.15 0.75 -15.41
N PRO A 29 14.87 0.46 -15.69
CA PRO A 29 13.74 0.50 -14.76
C PRO A 29 13.56 -0.77 -13.90
N ASP A 30 14.34 -1.82 -14.15
CA ASP A 30 14.08 -3.15 -13.57
C ASP A 30 14.73 -3.36 -12.19
N CYS A 31 15.79 -2.60 -11.88
CA CYS A 31 16.53 -2.74 -10.63
C CYS A 31 17.08 -1.39 -10.15
N ASN A 32 16.94 -1.09 -8.86
CA ASN A 32 17.60 0.05 -8.23
C ASN A 32 18.27 -0.36 -6.92
N CYS A 33 19.50 0.09 -6.70
CA CYS A 33 20.19 -0.15 -5.43
C CYS A 33 19.60 0.74 -4.33
N ALA A 34 19.56 0.26 -3.08
CA ALA A 34 19.31 1.12 -1.93
C ALA A 34 20.40 2.19 -1.88
N SER A 35 20.00 3.45 -1.99
CA SER A 35 20.89 4.59 -2.06
C SER A 35 20.20 5.85 -1.58
N THR A 36 20.96 6.74 -0.95
CA THR A 36 20.50 8.08 -0.62
C THR A 36 20.56 9.01 -1.83
N SER A 37 21.29 8.65 -2.88
CA SER A 37 21.39 9.45 -4.10
C SER A 37 20.15 9.32 -4.98
N PRO A 38 19.73 10.39 -5.69
CA PRO A 38 18.57 10.34 -6.57
C PRO A 38 18.67 9.28 -7.67
N PRO A 39 17.55 8.59 -8.02
CA PRO A 39 17.48 7.69 -9.15
C PRO A 39 17.89 8.36 -10.47
N GLY A 40 18.48 7.58 -11.37
CA GLY A 40 18.93 8.08 -12.67
C GLY A 40 20.18 8.97 -12.63
N GLY A 41 20.76 9.20 -11.45
CA GLY A 41 21.93 10.07 -11.30
C GLY A 41 21.62 11.55 -11.52
N LEU A 42 20.36 11.95 -11.26
CA LEU A 42 19.96 13.36 -11.30
C LEU A 42 20.62 14.14 -10.18
N GLU A 43 20.97 15.40 -10.47
CA GLU A 43 21.40 16.34 -9.45
C GLU A 43 20.21 16.70 -8.55
N PRO A 44 20.36 16.78 -7.21
CA PRO A 44 19.21 16.98 -6.31
C PRO A 44 18.31 18.19 -6.64
N LYS A 45 18.89 19.28 -7.15
CA LYS A 45 18.13 20.47 -7.58
C LYS A 45 17.12 20.19 -8.71
N ASP A 46 17.39 19.17 -9.54
CA ASP A 46 16.60 18.80 -10.72
C ASP A 46 15.59 17.67 -10.38
N VAL A 47 15.57 17.19 -9.14
CA VAL A 47 14.69 16.12 -8.65
C VAL A 47 13.41 16.73 -8.06
N PRO A 48 12.20 16.25 -8.37
CA PRO A 48 10.99 16.69 -7.68
C PRO A 48 11.03 16.30 -6.20
N MET A 49 10.45 17.13 -5.33
CA MET A 49 10.20 16.72 -3.94
C MET A 49 8.83 16.05 -3.85
N PHE A 50 8.80 14.74 -3.62
CA PHE A 50 7.55 14.00 -3.48
C PHE A 50 7.08 13.97 -2.02
N VAL A 51 5.82 14.33 -1.81
CA VAL A 51 5.04 14.04 -0.61
C VAL A 51 4.15 12.85 -0.93
N VAL A 52 4.50 11.68 -0.43
CA VAL A 52 3.74 10.43 -0.60
C VAL A 52 2.69 10.38 0.51
N PHE A 53 1.44 10.67 0.17
CA PHE A 53 0.33 10.65 1.11
C PHE A 53 -0.36 9.29 0.99
N THR A 54 -0.49 8.57 2.11
CA THR A 54 -1.22 7.30 2.16
C THR A 54 -2.28 7.28 3.26
N ALA A 55 -3.25 6.40 3.08
CA ALA A 55 -4.22 6.02 4.10
C ALA A 55 -4.22 4.50 4.25
N ASP A 56 -4.41 4.04 5.48
CA ASP A 56 -4.50 2.62 5.80
C ASP A 56 -5.92 2.28 6.33
N ASP A 57 -6.23 0.98 6.39
CA ASP A 57 -7.49 0.38 6.85
C ASP A 57 -8.71 0.53 5.93
N ALA A 58 -9.90 0.68 6.54
CA ALA A 58 -11.17 0.54 5.89
C ALA A 58 -11.58 1.80 5.11
N ILE A 59 -12.02 1.60 3.87
CA ILE A 59 -12.58 2.68 3.05
C ILE A 59 -14.06 2.85 3.40
N GLN A 60 -14.39 4.00 3.97
CA GLN A 60 -15.73 4.38 4.42
C GLN A 60 -16.02 5.83 4.04
N GLY A 61 -17.29 6.23 4.08
CA GLY A 61 -17.66 7.62 3.78
C GLY A 61 -16.95 8.63 4.71
N ALA A 62 -16.81 8.27 5.98
CA ALA A 62 -16.12 9.09 6.97
C ALA A 62 -14.60 9.17 6.72
N THR A 63 -13.94 8.07 6.34
CA THR A 63 -12.49 8.06 6.07
C THR A 63 -12.16 8.77 4.77
N ILE A 64 -12.95 8.56 3.70
CA ILE A 64 -12.84 9.31 2.43
C ILE A 64 -13.06 10.81 2.62
N ALA A 65 -14.06 11.22 3.40
CA ALA A 65 -14.24 12.64 3.73
C ALA A 65 -13.01 13.22 4.45
N SER A 66 -12.37 12.42 5.29
CA SER A 66 -11.21 12.80 6.09
C SER A 66 -9.92 12.94 5.30
N VAL A 67 -9.73 12.18 4.21
CA VAL A 67 -8.60 12.43 3.28
C VAL A 67 -8.93 13.57 2.30
N ASN A 68 -10.17 13.65 1.80
CA ASN A 68 -10.55 14.69 0.85
C ASN A 68 -10.49 16.11 1.41
N GLN A 69 -10.70 16.31 2.73
CA GLN A 69 -10.49 17.62 3.34
C GLN A 69 -9.06 18.15 3.13
N PHE A 70 -8.06 17.27 3.01
CA PHE A 70 -6.67 17.66 2.76
C PHE A 70 -6.38 17.85 1.27
N LEU A 71 -6.95 17.01 0.39
CA LEU A 71 -6.54 16.94 -1.01
C LEU A 71 -7.44 17.70 -1.99
N ALA A 72 -8.74 17.82 -1.73
CA ALA A 72 -9.72 18.27 -2.73
C ALA A 72 -9.48 19.70 -3.25
N HIS A 73 -8.93 20.57 -2.40
CA HIS A 73 -8.63 21.97 -2.72
C HIS A 73 -7.20 22.18 -3.26
N ARG A 74 -6.39 21.12 -3.31
CA ARG A 74 -4.98 21.19 -3.70
C ARG A 74 -4.78 20.84 -5.16
N LYS A 75 -3.69 21.35 -5.72
CA LYS A 75 -3.22 21.08 -7.07
C LYS A 75 -1.73 20.84 -7.06
N ASN A 76 -1.28 19.87 -7.84
CA ASN A 76 0.13 19.74 -8.20
C ASN A 76 0.52 20.80 -9.25
N PRO A 77 1.82 21.03 -9.50
CA PRO A 77 2.29 22.05 -10.45
C PRO A 77 1.68 21.97 -11.85
N ASN A 78 1.35 20.77 -12.34
CA ASN A 78 0.66 20.57 -13.63
C ASN A 78 -0.86 20.86 -13.61
N GLY A 79 -1.41 21.33 -12.49
CA GLY A 79 -2.85 21.64 -12.34
C GLY A 79 -3.73 20.43 -12.06
N CYS A 80 -3.16 19.23 -11.90
CA CYS A 80 -3.91 18.03 -11.51
C CYS A 80 -4.20 18.01 -10.02
N GLN A 81 -5.32 17.40 -9.63
CA GLN A 81 -5.54 17.09 -8.22
C GLN A 81 -4.50 16.05 -7.77
N PRO A 82 -3.89 16.21 -6.59
CA PRO A 82 -3.08 15.18 -5.98
C PRO A 82 -3.79 13.83 -5.94
N LYS A 83 -3.03 12.75 -6.12
CA LYS A 83 -3.48 11.37 -5.89
C LYS A 83 -2.79 10.84 -4.65
N MET A 84 -3.38 9.81 -4.06
CA MET A 84 -2.84 9.13 -2.90
C MET A 84 -3.07 7.62 -3.01
N THR A 85 -2.41 6.89 -2.12
CA THR A 85 -2.55 5.43 -2.01
C THR A 85 -3.39 5.07 -0.80
N TYR A 86 -4.34 4.14 -0.98
CA TYR A 86 -5.12 3.59 0.12
C TYR A 86 -4.80 2.10 0.29
N TYR A 87 -4.08 1.74 1.36
CA TYR A 87 -3.81 0.35 1.76
C TYR A 87 -5.05 -0.19 2.46
N THR A 88 -5.82 -1.01 1.75
CA THR A 88 -7.20 -1.33 2.13
C THR A 88 -7.31 -2.72 2.75
N SER A 89 -7.92 -2.77 3.94
CA SER A 89 -8.38 -4.00 4.59
C SER A 89 -9.91 -4.15 4.48
N LEU A 90 -10.45 -5.36 4.66
CA LEU A 90 -11.86 -5.63 4.29
C LEU A 90 -12.87 -5.29 5.38
N GLY A 91 -12.48 -5.36 6.66
CA GLY A 91 -13.39 -5.05 7.76
C GLY A 91 -13.95 -3.63 7.61
N TYR A 92 -15.27 -3.45 7.69
CA TYR A 92 -15.95 -2.15 7.54
C TYR A 92 -15.84 -1.46 6.18
N THR A 93 -15.13 -2.04 5.20
CA THR A 93 -14.93 -1.41 3.90
C THR A 93 -16.23 -1.40 3.09
N ASN A 94 -16.55 -0.22 2.53
CA ASN A 94 -17.60 -0.06 1.55
C ASN A 94 -16.99 -0.13 0.14
N TYR A 95 -17.16 -1.26 -0.52
CA TYR A 95 -16.55 -1.56 -1.82
C TYR A 95 -16.98 -0.63 -2.97
N SER A 96 -18.18 -0.02 -2.88
CA SER A 96 -18.55 1.03 -3.84
C SER A 96 -17.64 2.25 -3.73
N LEU A 97 -17.26 2.64 -2.51
CA LEU A 97 -16.34 3.76 -2.30
C LEU A 97 -14.90 3.42 -2.73
N VAL A 98 -14.49 2.16 -2.61
CA VAL A 98 -13.22 1.68 -3.20
C VAL A 98 -13.23 1.87 -4.72
N THR A 99 -14.35 1.50 -5.37
CA THR A 99 -14.56 1.67 -6.82
C THR A 99 -14.49 3.16 -7.21
N ASP A 100 -15.22 4.02 -6.49
CA ASP A 100 -15.23 5.46 -6.70
C ASP A 100 -13.82 6.06 -6.58
N TRP A 101 -13.09 5.64 -5.55
CA TRP A 101 -11.76 6.15 -5.24
C TRP A 101 -10.74 5.78 -6.32
N TYR A 102 -10.76 4.53 -6.77
CA TYR A 102 -9.93 4.05 -7.86
C TYR A 102 -10.24 4.77 -9.18
N VAL A 103 -11.52 4.92 -9.52
CA VAL A 103 -11.96 5.56 -10.77
C VAL A 103 -11.67 7.06 -10.78
N ALA A 104 -11.59 7.68 -9.60
CA ALA A 104 -11.06 9.04 -9.44
C ALA A 104 -9.52 9.12 -9.66
N GLY A 105 -8.84 8.02 -9.96
CA GLY A 105 -7.42 7.93 -10.29
C GLY A 105 -6.50 7.81 -9.08
N ASN A 106 -7.00 7.38 -7.92
CA ASN A 106 -6.17 7.06 -6.77
C ASN A 106 -5.77 5.59 -6.79
N GLU A 107 -4.69 5.28 -6.07
CA GLU A 107 -4.19 3.92 -5.95
C GLU A 107 -4.92 3.16 -4.85
N ILE A 108 -5.29 1.91 -5.13
CA ILE A 108 -5.76 0.92 -4.14
C ILE A 108 -4.66 -0.13 -3.98
N ALA A 109 -4.20 -0.30 -2.74
CA ALA A 109 -3.17 -1.26 -2.37
C ALA A 109 -3.70 -2.24 -1.31
N ASP A 110 -3.00 -3.35 -1.13
CA ASP A 110 -3.39 -4.43 -0.22
C ASP A 110 -2.95 -4.16 1.23
N HIS A 111 -3.84 -4.43 2.18
CA HIS A 111 -3.57 -4.36 3.63
C HIS A 111 -4.15 -5.56 4.39
N THR A 112 -4.16 -6.72 3.73
CA THR A 112 -4.73 -8.01 4.17
C THR A 112 -6.24 -8.00 4.40
N MET A 113 -6.85 -9.19 4.46
CA MET A 113 -8.30 -9.30 4.67
C MET A 113 -8.71 -8.85 6.06
N THR A 114 -8.05 -9.39 7.09
CA THR A 114 -8.47 -9.25 8.50
C THR A 114 -7.57 -8.37 9.35
N HIS A 115 -6.67 -7.59 8.72
CA HIS A 115 -5.72 -6.69 9.37
C HIS A 115 -4.82 -7.40 10.41
N VAL A 116 -4.05 -8.39 9.93
CA VAL A 116 -3.14 -9.20 10.75
C VAL A 116 -1.67 -9.01 10.34
N GLY A 117 -0.79 -8.89 11.33
CA GLY A 117 0.66 -8.86 11.11
C GLY A 117 1.22 -10.26 10.81
N ASN A 118 2.35 -10.33 10.11
CA ASN A 118 2.94 -11.55 9.56
C ASN A 118 1.88 -12.42 8.84
N PRO A 119 1.17 -11.84 7.85
CA PRO A 119 -0.01 -12.46 7.27
C PRO A 119 0.33 -13.75 6.51
N SER A 120 -0.61 -14.68 6.54
CA SER A 120 -0.54 -15.87 5.68
C SER A 120 -0.80 -15.51 4.22
N LYS A 121 -0.43 -16.38 3.28
CA LYS A 121 -0.76 -16.20 1.86
C LYS A 121 -2.26 -15.99 1.61
N ALA A 122 -3.12 -16.66 2.38
CA ALA A 122 -4.58 -16.55 2.24
C ALA A 122 -5.12 -15.17 2.64
N GLU A 123 -4.45 -14.48 3.56
CA GLU A 123 -4.78 -13.11 3.97
C GLU A 123 -4.45 -12.09 2.88
N ILE A 124 -3.35 -12.31 2.16
CA ILE A 124 -2.88 -11.45 1.07
C ILE A 124 -3.71 -11.73 -0.20
N ASP A 125 -3.67 -12.97 -0.70
CA ASP A 125 -4.39 -13.38 -1.90
C ASP A 125 -5.90 -13.12 -1.79
N GLY A 126 -6.46 -13.39 -0.61
CA GLY A 126 -7.89 -13.24 -0.39
C GLY A 126 -8.35 -11.79 -0.44
N ASN A 127 -7.50 -10.83 -0.07
CA ASN A 127 -7.82 -9.41 -0.15
C ASN A 127 -7.77 -8.91 -1.60
N LEU A 128 -6.78 -9.34 -2.40
CA LEU A 128 -6.76 -9.13 -3.85
C LEU A 128 -8.04 -9.63 -4.53
N ILE A 129 -8.44 -10.87 -4.20
CA ILE A 129 -9.65 -11.49 -4.74
C ILE A 129 -10.90 -10.69 -4.33
N ALA A 130 -11.02 -10.30 -3.06
CA ALA A 130 -12.20 -9.57 -2.57
C ALA A 130 -12.29 -8.15 -3.15
N LEU A 131 -11.17 -7.42 -3.27
CA LEU A 131 -11.14 -6.09 -3.89
C LEU A 131 -11.50 -6.15 -5.37
N ASN A 132 -11.00 -7.15 -6.11
CA ASN A 132 -11.41 -7.39 -7.49
C ASN A 132 -12.89 -7.78 -7.59
N ALA A 133 -13.34 -8.73 -6.78
CA ALA A 133 -14.70 -9.22 -6.85
C ALA A 133 -15.73 -8.15 -6.47
N LEU A 134 -15.53 -7.46 -5.34
CA LEU A 134 -16.55 -6.58 -4.76
C LEU A 134 -16.39 -5.11 -5.13
N SER A 135 -15.22 -4.69 -5.59
CA SER A 135 -14.98 -3.31 -6.07
C SER A 135 -14.60 -3.24 -7.54
N GLY A 136 -14.37 -4.37 -8.20
CA GLY A 136 -13.94 -4.39 -9.59
C GLY A 136 -12.64 -3.66 -9.82
N ILE A 137 -11.70 -3.69 -8.86
CA ILE A 137 -10.36 -3.18 -9.12
C ILE A 137 -9.62 -4.24 -9.95
N PRO A 138 -9.03 -3.89 -11.11
CA PRO A 138 -8.24 -4.85 -11.85
C PRO A 138 -7.04 -5.30 -11.03
N LEU A 139 -6.69 -6.58 -11.09
CA LEU A 139 -5.63 -7.13 -10.27
C LEU A 139 -4.28 -6.53 -10.63
N ARG A 140 -4.01 -6.28 -11.91
CA ARG A 140 -2.79 -5.55 -12.32
C ARG A 140 -2.69 -4.13 -11.77
N ALA A 141 -3.79 -3.55 -11.29
CA ALA A 141 -3.79 -2.22 -10.67
C ALA A 141 -3.53 -2.27 -9.15
N ILE A 142 -3.67 -3.43 -8.51
CA ILE A 142 -3.33 -3.61 -7.09
C ILE A 142 -1.85 -4.00 -7.00
N GLN A 143 -0.98 -3.01 -7.10
CA GLN A 143 0.47 -3.20 -7.23
C GLN A 143 1.21 -3.22 -5.90
N GLY A 144 0.65 -2.56 -4.90
CA GLY A 144 1.27 -2.31 -3.60
C GLY A 144 0.72 -3.14 -2.48
N PHE A 145 1.57 -3.40 -1.49
CA PHE A 145 1.19 -3.99 -0.21
C PHE A 145 1.78 -3.17 0.95
N ARG A 146 1.09 -3.19 2.10
CA ARG A 146 1.64 -2.79 3.40
C ARG A 146 1.16 -3.77 4.45
N ALA A 147 2.05 -4.24 5.30
CA ALA A 147 1.70 -5.15 6.39
C ALA A 147 0.97 -4.39 7.52
N PRO A 148 -0.16 -4.92 8.03
CA PRO A 148 -0.78 -4.44 9.25
C PRO A 148 0.21 -4.35 10.41
N PHE A 149 0.13 -3.25 11.16
CA PHE A 149 1.05 -2.90 12.26
C PHE A 149 2.52 -2.77 11.83
N LEU A 150 2.81 -2.71 10.53
CA LEU A 150 4.16 -2.80 9.96
C LEU A 150 4.90 -4.07 10.40
N ASN A 151 4.15 -5.12 10.73
CA ASN A 151 4.70 -6.40 11.17
C ASN A 151 4.80 -7.35 9.97
N PHE A 152 5.99 -7.45 9.39
CA PHE A 152 6.29 -8.30 8.25
C PHE A 152 7.54 -9.14 8.51
N SER A 153 7.69 -10.21 7.73
CA SER A 153 8.85 -11.10 7.79
C SER A 153 9.45 -11.33 6.40
N ARG A 154 10.57 -12.05 6.37
CA ARG A 154 11.14 -12.60 5.15
C ARG A 154 10.09 -13.38 4.33
N GLU A 155 9.30 -14.23 4.99
CA GLU A 155 8.27 -15.05 4.35
C GLU A 155 7.15 -14.17 3.78
N THR A 156 6.79 -13.06 4.44
CA THR A 156 5.85 -12.08 3.89
C THR A 156 6.34 -11.57 2.53
N LEU A 157 7.60 -11.12 2.44
CA LEU A 157 8.18 -10.60 1.19
C LEU A 157 8.21 -11.68 0.08
N GLU A 158 8.53 -12.93 0.43
CA GLU A 158 8.48 -14.08 -0.49
C GLU A 158 7.05 -14.26 -1.04
N PHE A 159 6.02 -14.26 -0.18
CA PHE A 159 4.63 -14.38 -0.60
C PHE A 159 4.17 -13.23 -1.51
N LEU A 160 4.60 -12.00 -1.24
CA LEU A 160 4.25 -10.85 -2.07
C LEU A 160 4.83 -10.96 -3.48
N SER A 161 6.11 -11.33 -3.58
CA SER A 161 6.75 -11.57 -4.88
C SER A 161 6.12 -12.75 -5.64
N GLU A 162 5.78 -13.84 -4.93
CA GLU A 162 5.04 -14.98 -5.50
C GLU A 162 3.61 -14.63 -5.93
N ALA A 163 2.95 -13.70 -5.24
CA ALA A 163 1.64 -13.18 -5.63
C ALA A 163 1.73 -12.15 -6.78
N GLY A 164 2.92 -11.59 -7.02
CA GLY A 164 3.17 -10.67 -8.13
C GLY A 164 2.92 -9.21 -7.82
N PHE A 165 2.97 -8.83 -6.54
CA PHE A 165 3.05 -7.43 -6.16
C PHE A 165 4.28 -6.79 -6.78
N THR A 166 4.15 -5.51 -7.10
CA THR A 166 5.28 -4.70 -7.58
C THR A 166 6.13 -4.23 -6.42
N TYR A 167 5.50 -3.85 -5.30
CA TYR A 167 6.21 -3.28 -4.18
C TYR A 167 5.59 -3.61 -2.82
N ASP A 168 6.43 -3.63 -1.79
CA ASP A 168 6.06 -3.51 -0.38
C ASP A 168 6.39 -2.09 0.13
N SER A 169 5.60 -1.59 1.09
CA SER A 169 5.89 -0.36 1.84
C SER A 169 5.60 -0.58 3.31
N SER A 170 6.34 -1.53 3.90
CA SER A 170 6.23 -1.87 5.33
C SER A 170 7.49 -1.50 6.11
N ALA A 171 8.65 -1.41 5.45
CA ALA A 171 9.90 -1.13 6.13
C ALA A 171 10.05 0.35 6.48
N SER A 172 10.65 0.64 7.63
CA SER A 172 10.88 2.01 8.07
C SER A 172 12.21 2.58 7.57
N ALA A 173 12.21 3.88 7.27
CA ALA A 173 13.39 4.72 7.22
C ALA A 173 13.34 5.66 8.43
N SER A 174 14.03 5.25 9.50
CA SER A 174 13.88 5.80 10.85
C SER A 174 15.11 6.59 11.33
N VAL A 175 16.10 6.79 10.46
CA VAL A 175 17.29 7.61 10.74
C VAL A 175 17.21 8.91 9.93
N PRO A 176 17.39 10.09 10.57
CA PRO A 176 17.30 11.39 9.88
C PRO A 176 18.09 11.43 8.58
N VAL A 177 17.50 12.04 7.54
CA VAL A 177 18.08 12.07 6.18
C VAL A 177 19.45 12.75 6.09
N ASP A 178 19.77 13.62 7.05
CA ASP A 178 21.03 14.33 7.19
C ASP A 178 22.06 13.59 8.05
N ASP A 179 21.73 12.42 8.60
CA ASP A 179 22.69 11.53 9.26
C ASP A 179 23.59 10.83 8.24
N PRO A 180 24.91 10.76 8.46
CA PRO A 180 25.83 10.07 7.55
C PRO A 180 25.55 8.56 7.39
N ASN A 181 24.80 7.94 8.30
CA ASN A 181 24.38 6.54 8.25
C ASN A 181 22.86 6.40 8.06
N THR A 182 22.21 7.41 7.47
CA THR A 182 20.78 7.37 7.21
C THR A 182 20.34 6.13 6.42
N ASP A 183 19.17 5.62 6.77
CA ASP A 183 18.45 4.56 6.07
C ASP A 183 17.30 5.12 5.20
N ALA A 184 17.21 6.45 5.08
CA ALA A 184 16.32 7.14 4.15
C ALA A 184 16.84 6.97 2.72
N PHE A 185 16.73 5.75 2.20
CA PHE A 185 17.05 5.40 0.83
C PHE A 185 15.88 5.76 -0.09
N TRP A 186 16.16 6.15 -1.32
CA TRP A 186 15.16 6.10 -2.40
C TRP A 186 14.64 4.66 -2.56
N PRO A 187 13.41 4.45 -3.08
CA PRO A 187 12.90 3.11 -3.32
C PRO A 187 13.87 2.27 -4.13
N TYR A 188 13.99 1.01 -3.76
CA TYR A 188 15.00 0.09 -4.29
C TYR A 188 14.42 -1.28 -4.51
N THR A 189 15.08 -2.10 -5.31
CA THR A 189 14.65 -3.47 -5.51
C THR A 189 15.40 -4.44 -4.61
N LEU A 190 14.73 -5.55 -4.29
CA LEU A 190 15.28 -6.60 -3.44
C LEU A 190 16.17 -7.59 -4.21
N ASP A 191 16.66 -7.26 -5.40
CA ASP A 191 17.69 -8.00 -6.14
C ASP A 191 18.97 -8.25 -5.31
N ASN A 192 19.22 -7.37 -4.33
CA ASN A 192 20.36 -7.44 -3.41
C ASN A 192 19.94 -7.57 -1.94
N GLY A 193 18.66 -7.87 -1.69
CA GLY A 193 18.04 -7.99 -0.37
C GLY A 193 17.64 -6.66 0.26
N MET A 194 17.02 -6.75 1.44
CA MET A 194 16.57 -5.59 2.21
C MET A 194 17.75 -4.77 2.71
N ALA A 195 17.56 -3.44 2.76
CA ALA A 195 18.50 -2.48 3.34
C ALA A 195 17.92 -1.76 4.58
N ASN A 196 16.60 -1.70 4.70
CA ASN A 196 15.86 -1.14 5.84
C ASN A 196 15.52 -2.22 6.88
N ASP A 197 15.31 -1.80 8.13
CA ASP A 197 14.88 -2.65 9.25
C ASP A 197 15.73 -3.90 9.53
N CYS A 198 16.99 -3.91 9.09
CA CYS A 198 17.86 -5.10 9.22
C CYS A 198 18.26 -5.46 10.66
N GLN A 199 17.87 -4.66 11.65
CA GLN A 199 18.00 -4.97 13.08
C GLN A 199 16.77 -5.71 13.63
N ASN A 200 15.65 -5.72 12.91
CA ASN A 200 14.45 -6.47 13.26
C ASN A 200 14.69 -7.97 12.98
N ASP A 201 14.58 -8.80 14.01
CA ASP A 201 14.81 -10.25 13.89
C ASP A 201 13.89 -10.95 12.87
N GLN A 202 12.68 -10.43 12.61
CA GLN A 202 11.73 -11.00 11.64
C GLN A 202 12.15 -10.75 10.17
N VAL A 203 12.86 -9.64 9.92
CA VAL A 203 13.27 -9.19 8.59
C VAL A 203 14.77 -9.40 8.35
N ARG A 204 15.56 -9.60 9.42
CA ARG A 204 17.03 -9.79 9.36
C ARG A 204 17.46 -10.88 8.37
N GLY A 205 16.64 -11.92 8.19
CA GLY A 205 16.87 -13.00 7.21
C GLY A 205 16.71 -12.59 5.74
N ALA A 206 16.10 -11.43 5.47
CA ALA A 206 15.97 -10.83 4.14
C ALA A 206 17.09 -9.81 3.81
N CYS A 207 17.80 -9.33 4.83
CA CYS A 207 18.92 -8.40 4.68
C CYS A 207 20.22 -9.08 4.25
N ASN A 208 21.22 -8.27 3.87
CA ASN A 208 22.57 -8.73 3.50
C ASN A 208 22.57 -9.78 2.36
N GLY A 209 21.63 -9.66 1.42
CA GLY A 209 21.43 -10.62 0.33
C GLY A 209 20.90 -11.99 0.77
N GLY A 210 20.38 -12.11 1.99
CA GLY A 210 19.78 -13.35 2.53
C GLY A 210 18.46 -13.73 1.85
N LEU A 211 17.77 -12.75 1.28
CA LEU A 211 16.65 -12.91 0.35
C LEU A 211 16.94 -12.08 -0.90
N LYS A 212 16.63 -12.62 -2.09
CA LYS A 212 16.76 -11.90 -3.35
C LYS A 212 15.50 -12.09 -4.18
N LEU A 213 14.74 -11.02 -4.34
CA LEU A 213 13.49 -10.99 -5.11
C LEU A 213 13.66 -10.00 -6.26
N ASN A 214 14.03 -10.51 -7.42
CA ASN A 214 14.39 -9.67 -8.57
C ASN A 214 13.20 -8.82 -9.03
N GLY A 215 13.41 -7.51 -9.17
CA GLY A 215 12.39 -6.57 -9.61
C GLY A 215 11.25 -6.31 -8.62
N PHE A 216 11.30 -6.90 -7.41
CA PHE A 216 10.37 -6.58 -6.33
C PHE A 216 10.88 -5.37 -5.55
N TRP A 217 10.06 -4.34 -5.44
CA TRP A 217 10.46 -3.05 -4.87
C TRP A 217 10.14 -2.95 -3.37
N GLU A 218 11.04 -2.35 -2.62
CA GLU A 218 10.75 -1.76 -1.32
C GLU A 218 10.57 -0.27 -1.48
N VAL A 219 9.48 0.26 -0.94
CA VAL A 219 9.24 1.70 -0.78
C VAL A 219 9.31 2.03 0.72
N PRO A 220 10.48 2.47 1.22
CA PRO A 220 10.65 2.77 2.63
C PRO A 220 9.65 3.81 3.14
N MET A 221 9.20 3.63 4.36
CA MET A 221 8.35 4.59 5.05
C MET A 221 9.22 5.62 5.78
N TYR A 222 9.26 6.85 5.27
CA TYR A 222 10.12 7.93 5.77
C TYR A 222 9.52 8.58 7.02
N ALA A 223 10.21 8.47 8.15
CA ALA A 223 9.77 9.06 9.41
C ALA A 223 10.04 10.57 9.49
N PHE A 224 9.26 11.24 10.33
CA PHE A 224 9.56 12.56 10.86
C PHE A 224 10.42 12.48 12.12
N HIS A 225 11.21 13.51 12.38
CA HIS A 225 12.09 13.56 13.54
C HIS A 225 11.91 14.85 14.35
N ASP A 226 11.53 14.72 15.62
CA ASP A 226 11.47 15.84 16.55
C ASP A 226 12.87 16.31 17.00
N LYS A 227 12.95 17.25 17.95
CA LYS A 227 14.21 17.85 18.42
C LYS A 227 15.20 16.85 19.03
N ARG A 228 14.78 15.61 19.28
CA ARG A 228 15.61 14.50 19.77
C ARG A 228 16.28 13.72 18.61
N GLY A 229 16.03 14.07 17.35
CA GLY A 229 16.62 13.43 16.18
C GLY A 229 16.20 11.97 16.04
N ALA A 230 17.16 11.05 15.88
CA ALA A 230 16.88 9.61 15.77
C ALA A 230 16.19 9.00 17.01
N ALA A 231 16.22 9.67 18.17
CA ALA A 231 15.48 9.25 19.38
C ALA A 231 14.05 9.85 19.44
N GLY A 232 13.65 10.62 18.44
CA GLY A 232 12.37 11.31 18.32
C GLY A 232 11.68 11.01 16.99
N THR A 233 11.68 9.75 16.59
CA THR A 233 11.11 9.27 15.33
C THR A 233 9.59 9.13 15.41
N HIS A 234 8.88 9.66 14.41
CA HIS A 234 7.43 9.68 14.26
C HIS A 234 7.05 9.21 12.86
N LEU A 235 6.43 8.04 12.73
CA LEU A 235 6.25 7.39 11.42
C LEU A 235 4.80 7.45 10.92
N MET A 236 3.88 6.85 11.66
CA MET A 236 2.47 6.74 11.32
C MET A 236 1.65 7.66 12.21
N ASP A 237 0.76 8.48 11.63
CA ASP A 237 -0.02 9.50 12.34
C ASP A 237 0.83 10.35 13.31
N PRO A 238 1.87 11.05 12.84
CA PRO A 238 2.82 11.78 13.70
C PRO A 238 2.14 12.75 14.69
N TRP A 239 0.96 13.26 14.35
CA TRP A 239 0.12 14.11 15.21
C TRP A 239 -0.55 13.41 16.40
N LEU A 240 -0.48 12.08 16.52
CA LEU A 240 -0.95 11.36 17.70
C LEU A 240 0.17 11.08 18.70
N ASP A 241 1.42 11.27 18.29
CA ASP A 241 2.57 11.00 19.11
C ASP A 241 2.89 12.14 20.07
N SER A 242 3.60 11.79 21.14
CA SER A 242 4.15 12.79 22.05
C SER A 242 5.42 13.42 21.47
N ALA A 243 5.37 14.72 21.20
CA ALA A 243 6.49 15.45 20.63
C ALA A 243 7.56 15.79 21.68
N ASN A 244 8.83 15.76 21.27
CA ASN A 244 10.01 16.17 22.04
C ASN A 244 10.22 15.42 23.36
N GLY A 245 9.68 14.21 23.49
CA GLY A 245 9.75 13.40 24.71
C GLY A 245 8.87 13.93 25.85
N ASN A 246 7.91 14.81 25.54
CA ASN A 246 6.88 15.23 26.48
C ASN A 246 5.79 14.15 26.64
N ASN A 247 4.76 14.43 27.44
CA ASN A 247 3.72 13.45 27.80
C ASN A 247 2.37 13.68 27.08
N GLY A 248 2.38 14.24 25.87
CA GLY A 248 1.15 14.46 25.11
C GLY A 248 1.38 15.03 23.72
N VAL A 249 0.30 15.00 22.93
CA VAL A 249 0.22 15.58 21.59
C VAL A 249 0.39 17.10 21.66
N ASP A 250 1.16 17.66 20.73
CA ASP A 250 1.35 19.10 20.58
C ASP A 250 1.42 19.46 19.08
N ASP A 251 0.29 19.91 18.52
CA ASP A 251 0.25 20.24 17.08
C ASP A 251 1.26 21.33 16.67
N ASP A 252 1.67 22.26 17.55
CA ASP A 252 2.65 23.28 17.17
C ASP A 252 4.05 22.67 17.07
N ALA A 253 4.41 21.80 18.02
CA ALA A 253 5.66 21.03 17.94
C ALA A 253 5.66 20.04 16.76
N THR A 254 4.52 19.41 16.47
CA THR A 254 4.34 18.54 15.30
C THR A 254 4.56 19.29 14.00
N LEU A 255 3.93 20.46 13.84
CA LEU A 255 4.16 21.28 12.67
C LEU A 255 5.64 21.66 12.50
N GLU A 256 6.30 22.06 13.60
CA GLU A 256 7.72 22.44 13.59
C GLU A 256 8.61 21.30 13.08
N TYR A 257 8.47 20.10 13.66
CA TYR A 257 9.33 18.98 13.25
C TYR A 257 8.98 18.45 11.85
N MET A 258 7.71 18.54 11.43
CA MET A 258 7.31 18.13 10.08
C MET A 258 7.95 19.05 9.03
N GLN A 259 7.96 20.36 9.29
CA GLN A 259 8.62 21.35 8.43
C GLN A 259 10.15 21.20 8.43
N ASP A 260 10.77 20.93 9.58
CA ASP A 260 12.22 20.68 9.67
C ASP A 260 12.64 19.43 8.90
N THR A 261 11.95 18.31 9.11
CA THR A 261 12.19 17.06 8.38
C THR A 261 12.02 17.28 6.87
N PHE A 262 10.92 17.91 6.44
CA PHE A 262 10.71 18.24 5.03
C PHE A 262 11.86 19.06 4.46
N THR A 263 12.32 20.09 5.19
CA THR A 263 13.40 20.98 4.73
C THR A 263 14.69 20.20 4.50
N LYS A 264 15.04 19.29 5.41
CA LYS A 264 16.23 18.43 5.27
C LYS A 264 16.17 17.52 4.05
N HIS A 265 15.00 16.93 3.76
CA HIS A 265 14.81 16.17 2.52
C HIS A 265 14.94 17.08 1.30
N TYR A 266 14.26 18.23 1.32
CA TYR A 266 14.17 19.18 0.21
C TYR A 266 15.51 19.81 -0.20
N GLU A 267 16.34 20.15 0.79
CA GLU A 267 17.68 20.73 0.63
C GLU A 267 18.78 19.67 0.43
N GLY A 268 18.50 18.42 0.81
CA GLY A 268 19.37 17.25 0.61
C GLY A 268 19.15 16.57 -0.73
N ASN A 269 19.07 15.23 -0.72
CA ASN A 269 18.92 14.40 -1.92
C ASN A 269 17.46 14.16 -2.34
N ARG A 270 16.50 14.88 -1.74
CA ARG A 270 15.07 14.86 -2.07
C ARG A 270 14.41 13.49 -2.01
N GLN A 271 14.93 12.58 -1.18
CA GLN A 271 14.20 11.34 -0.86
C GLN A 271 12.75 11.70 -0.48
N PRO A 272 11.76 10.88 -0.86
CA PRO A 272 10.36 11.20 -0.61
C PRO A 272 10.10 11.45 0.89
N ILE A 273 9.05 12.21 1.18
CA ILE A 273 8.53 12.32 2.55
C ILE A 273 7.15 11.68 2.62
N GLY A 274 6.90 10.96 3.70
CA GLY A 274 5.66 10.23 3.93
C GLY A 274 4.66 11.02 4.76
N LEU A 275 3.39 10.99 4.37
CA LEU A 275 2.26 11.23 5.26
C LEU A 275 1.44 9.95 5.33
N TYR A 276 1.79 9.08 6.28
CA TYR A 276 1.13 7.80 6.49
C TYR A 276 0.07 7.95 7.58
N THR A 277 -1.19 7.63 7.25
CA THR A 277 -2.33 8.03 8.07
C THR A 277 -3.34 6.92 8.28
N HIS A 278 -3.97 6.90 9.44
CA HIS A 278 -5.27 6.26 9.60
C HIS A 278 -6.35 7.36 9.59
N PRO A 279 -7.11 7.53 8.49
CA PRO A 279 -7.99 8.70 8.33
C PRO A 279 -9.06 8.83 9.40
N ILE A 280 -9.40 7.73 10.09
CA ILE A 280 -10.37 7.74 11.19
C ILE A 280 -9.94 8.68 12.33
N HIS A 281 -8.64 8.85 12.58
CA HIS A 281 -8.14 9.71 13.67
C HIS A 281 -8.34 11.21 13.42
N VAL A 282 -8.63 11.59 12.16
CA VAL A 282 -8.90 12.97 11.75
C VAL A 282 -10.32 13.14 11.19
N SER A 283 -11.22 12.22 11.55
CA SER A 283 -12.61 12.20 11.11
C SER A 283 -13.56 12.87 12.11
N ILE A 284 -14.16 13.99 11.72
CA ILE A 284 -15.16 14.73 12.50
C ILE A 284 -16.51 14.66 11.78
N PRO A 285 -17.63 14.33 12.47
CA PRO A 285 -17.76 14.06 13.90
C PRO A 285 -17.61 12.57 14.28
N SER A 286 -17.20 11.71 13.34
CA SER A 286 -17.20 10.25 13.53
C SER A 286 -16.29 9.76 14.66
N THR A 287 -15.23 10.49 14.97
CA THR A 287 -14.27 10.14 16.03
C THR A 287 -14.30 11.18 17.15
N PRO A 288 -14.69 10.81 18.39
CA PRO A 288 -14.83 11.74 19.50
C PRO A 288 -13.57 12.56 19.85
N ASN A 289 -12.39 11.98 19.62
CA ASN A 289 -11.10 12.59 19.96
C ASN A 289 -10.42 13.26 18.75
N ALA A 290 -11.06 13.27 17.57
CA ALA A 290 -10.50 13.96 16.41
C ALA A 290 -10.51 15.47 16.67
N SER A 291 -9.35 16.11 16.50
CA SER A 291 -9.13 17.52 16.81
C SER A 291 -9.17 18.37 15.54
N LYS A 292 -10.03 19.39 15.53
CA LYS A 292 -10.04 20.39 14.45
C LYS A 292 -8.70 21.12 14.35
N ARG A 293 -8.02 21.36 15.49
CA ARG A 293 -6.69 21.99 15.52
C ARG A 293 -5.64 21.11 14.82
N THR A 294 -5.71 19.80 15.01
CA THR A 294 -4.82 18.84 14.34
C THR A 294 -5.06 18.81 12.83
N ILE A 295 -6.33 18.79 12.41
CA ILE A 295 -6.69 18.89 10.98
C ILE A 295 -6.17 20.19 10.37
N ASP A 296 -6.32 21.32 11.08
CA ASP A 296 -5.84 22.62 10.62
C ASP A 296 -4.31 22.67 10.57
N MET A 297 -3.62 21.99 11.49
CA MET A 297 -2.17 21.86 11.48
C MET A 297 -1.67 21.06 10.27
N ILE A 298 -2.29 19.91 9.96
CA ILE A 298 -1.91 19.09 8.79
C ILE A 298 -2.12 19.91 7.50
N ASN A 299 -3.21 20.68 7.41
CA ASN A 299 -3.41 21.60 6.28
C ASN A 299 -2.35 22.71 6.22
N ARG A 300 -1.96 23.30 7.36
CA ARG A 300 -0.87 24.29 7.41
C ARG A 300 0.46 23.71 6.93
N PHE A 301 0.77 22.46 7.29
CA PHE A 301 1.97 21.78 6.80
C PHE A 301 1.91 21.61 5.27
N LEU A 302 0.83 21.05 4.74
CA LEU A 302 0.65 20.83 3.31
C LEU A 302 0.66 22.14 2.50
N ASP A 303 -0.01 23.20 2.99
CA ASP A 303 0.02 24.54 2.40
C ASP A 303 1.45 25.09 2.35
N TRP A 304 2.19 24.97 3.46
CA TRP A 304 3.57 25.43 3.54
C TRP A 304 4.49 24.64 2.60
N ALA A 305 4.33 23.31 2.52
CA ALA A 305 5.12 22.45 1.65
C ALA A 305 4.86 22.77 0.17
N GLN A 306 3.59 22.92 -0.23
CA GLN A 306 3.24 23.25 -1.62
C GLN A 306 3.63 24.67 -2.06
N ASN A 307 3.95 25.57 -1.12
CA ASN A 307 4.53 26.87 -1.46
C ASN A 307 6.02 26.78 -1.84
N GLN A 308 6.69 25.65 -1.55
CA GLN A 308 8.05 25.42 -2.01
C GLN A 308 8.04 25.02 -3.49
N GLN A 309 9.10 25.33 -4.22
CA GLN A 309 9.17 25.01 -5.65
C GLN A 309 9.24 23.50 -5.87
N ASN A 310 8.55 23.01 -6.91
CA ASN A 310 8.70 21.64 -7.40
C ASN A 310 8.30 20.54 -6.40
N VAL A 311 7.31 20.83 -5.55
CA VAL A 311 6.72 19.86 -4.61
C VAL A 311 5.48 19.21 -5.22
N TRP A 312 5.40 17.89 -5.14
CA TRP A 312 4.34 17.08 -5.72
C TRP A 312 3.75 16.15 -4.68
N ILE A 313 2.44 16.21 -4.47
CA ILE A 313 1.72 15.25 -3.64
C ILE A 313 1.22 14.12 -4.57
N VAL A 314 1.67 12.90 -4.31
CA VAL A 314 1.51 11.77 -5.23
C VAL A 314 1.13 10.49 -4.49
N SER A 315 0.55 9.53 -5.21
CA SER A 315 0.44 8.14 -4.75
C SER A 315 1.81 7.46 -4.77
N THR A 316 1.93 6.35 -4.05
CA THR A 316 3.10 5.48 -4.06
C THR A 316 3.39 4.96 -5.46
N GLU A 317 2.38 4.51 -6.23
CA GLU A 317 2.59 4.09 -7.63
C GLU A 317 3.16 5.22 -8.50
N GLN A 318 2.67 6.45 -8.37
CA GLN A 318 3.13 7.57 -9.19
C GLN A 318 4.58 7.94 -8.88
N MET A 319 4.93 7.93 -7.59
CA MET A 319 6.30 8.13 -7.13
C MET A 319 7.20 7.01 -7.65
N LEU A 320 6.78 5.74 -7.53
CA LEU A 320 7.55 4.60 -7.96
C LEU A 320 7.73 4.56 -9.49
N GLU A 321 6.72 4.94 -10.27
CA GLU A 321 6.84 5.07 -11.72
C GLU A 321 7.89 6.11 -12.14
N TRP A 322 7.98 7.23 -11.40
CA TRP A 322 9.07 8.19 -11.60
C TRP A 322 10.42 7.59 -11.18
N VAL A 323 10.51 6.85 -10.07
CA VAL A 323 11.77 6.20 -9.65
C VAL A 323 12.26 5.20 -10.71
N LYS A 324 11.35 4.43 -11.32
CA LYS A 324 11.66 3.51 -12.43
C LYS A 324 12.15 4.26 -13.68
N ASN A 325 11.59 5.44 -13.95
CA ASN A 325 11.84 6.21 -15.18
C ASN A 325 12.14 7.69 -14.86
N PRO A 326 13.26 7.99 -14.19
CA PRO A 326 13.51 9.30 -13.63
C PRO A 326 13.73 10.33 -14.74
N VAL A 327 12.97 11.42 -14.67
CA VAL A 327 13.12 12.60 -15.51
C VAL A 327 13.34 13.84 -14.64
N PRO A 328 14.09 14.85 -15.12
CA PRO A 328 14.21 16.12 -14.41
C PRO A 328 12.84 16.76 -14.15
N VAL A 329 12.70 17.49 -13.06
CA VAL A 329 11.42 18.11 -12.66
C VAL A 329 10.83 19.05 -13.72
N SER A 330 11.67 19.62 -14.58
CA SER A 330 11.24 20.42 -15.74
C SER A 330 10.43 19.63 -16.78
N GLU A 331 10.49 18.30 -16.75
CA GLU A 331 9.77 17.41 -17.68
C GLU A 331 8.54 16.76 -17.03
N LEU A 332 8.35 16.93 -15.72
CA LEU A 332 7.36 16.19 -14.94
C LEU A 332 5.91 16.52 -15.34
N ASP A 333 5.65 17.72 -15.85
CA ASP A 333 4.35 18.11 -16.41
C ASP A 333 3.91 17.21 -17.57
N ASN A 334 4.88 16.66 -18.32
CA ASN A 334 4.63 15.79 -19.45
C ASN A 334 4.80 14.31 -19.12
N PHE A 335 5.22 13.96 -17.92
CA PHE A 335 5.43 12.58 -17.50
C PHE A 335 4.09 11.85 -17.35
N GLY A 336 3.85 10.86 -18.22
CA GLY A 336 2.57 10.18 -18.39
C GLY A 336 1.87 9.78 -17.08
N PRO A 337 2.55 9.07 -16.16
CA PRO A 337 1.96 8.62 -14.88
C PRO A 337 1.44 9.75 -13.96
N LEU A 338 1.96 10.98 -14.08
CA LEU A 338 1.52 12.13 -13.27
C LEU A 338 0.51 13.03 -13.97
N ARG A 339 0.11 12.71 -15.21
CA ARG A 339 -0.89 13.51 -15.94
C ARG A 339 -2.28 13.31 -15.36
N CYS A 340 -3.10 14.34 -15.52
CA CYS A 340 -4.52 14.29 -15.20
C CYS A 340 -5.18 13.21 -16.07
N SER A 341 -5.82 12.23 -15.43
CA SER A 341 -6.67 11.27 -16.10
C SER A 341 -8.08 11.34 -15.51
N THR A 342 -9.08 11.25 -16.37
CA THR A 342 -10.47 11.05 -15.97
C THR A 342 -11.12 10.21 -17.05
N PRO A 343 -11.68 9.05 -16.73
CA PRO A 343 -12.39 8.25 -17.71
C PRO A 343 -13.58 9.02 -18.30
N ASP A 344 -13.73 8.97 -19.63
CA ASP A 344 -14.86 9.58 -20.33
C ASP A 344 -15.92 8.51 -20.60
N VAL A 345 -16.89 8.41 -19.70
CA VAL A 345 -17.99 7.45 -19.79
C VAL A 345 -19.28 8.16 -19.41
N SER A 346 -20.22 8.25 -20.36
CA SER A 346 -21.53 8.87 -20.16
C SER A 346 -22.68 7.88 -19.98
N ALA A 347 -22.39 6.58 -20.03
CA ALA A 347 -23.40 5.54 -19.86
C ALA A 347 -23.81 5.42 -18.39
N THR A 348 -25.10 5.19 -18.15
CA THR A 348 -25.62 4.88 -16.80
C THR A 348 -25.27 3.45 -16.43
N ILE A 349 -24.10 3.27 -15.82
CA ILE A 349 -23.55 1.99 -15.37
C ILE A 349 -22.94 2.13 -13.97
N CYS A 350 -22.84 1.02 -13.24
CA CYS A 350 -22.24 1.00 -11.92
C CYS A 350 -20.71 0.87 -12.03
N ASN A 351 -20.03 2.01 -12.15
CA ASN A 351 -18.61 2.07 -12.55
C ASN A 351 -17.76 3.03 -11.70
N GLY A 352 -18.21 3.40 -10.50
CA GLY A 352 -17.48 4.32 -9.62
C GLY A 352 -17.64 5.81 -9.95
N MET A 353 -18.39 6.16 -10.99
CA MET A 353 -18.68 7.56 -11.31
C MET A 353 -20.06 7.93 -10.78
N ASN A 354 -20.12 8.86 -9.81
CA ASN A 354 -21.36 9.25 -9.13
C ASN A 354 -22.53 9.60 -10.06
N ALA A 355 -22.28 10.27 -11.18
CA ALA A 355 -23.30 10.62 -12.16
C ALA A 355 -23.85 9.39 -12.93
N ASN A 356 -23.05 8.34 -13.07
CA ASN A 356 -23.38 7.16 -13.87
C ASN A 356 -24.06 6.07 -13.04
N GLN A 357 -23.68 5.94 -11.76
CA GLN A 357 -24.09 4.82 -10.90
C GLN A 357 -25.30 5.10 -10.00
N GLN A 358 -25.96 6.24 -10.17
CA GLN A 358 -27.09 6.63 -9.32
C GLN A 358 -28.21 5.59 -9.37
N GLY A 359 -28.55 5.02 -8.20
CA GLY A 359 -29.59 3.99 -8.07
C GLY A 359 -29.19 2.59 -8.54
N LEU A 360 -27.93 2.38 -8.93
CA LEU A 360 -27.42 1.09 -9.39
C LEU A 360 -26.64 0.30 -8.34
N LEU A 361 -26.38 0.84 -7.15
CA LEU A 361 -25.62 0.14 -6.11
C LEU A 361 -26.48 -0.92 -5.42
N ASP A 362 -25.92 -2.11 -5.21
CA ASP A 362 -26.50 -3.08 -4.27
C ASP A 362 -26.12 -2.70 -2.85
N HIS A 363 -27.02 -2.94 -1.91
CA HIS A 363 -26.81 -2.76 -0.48
C HIS A 363 -26.83 -4.11 0.23
N CYS A 364 -25.66 -4.54 0.70
CA CYS A 364 -25.44 -5.83 1.34
C CYS A 364 -25.65 -5.69 2.84
N LYS A 365 -26.75 -6.26 3.34
CA LYS A 365 -27.30 -6.01 4.68
C LYS A 365 -26.71 -6.93 5.75
N PHE A 366 -25.38 -7.07 5.79
CA PHE A 366 -24.71 -7.76 6.88
C PHE A 366 -24.98 -7.03 8.21
N SER A 367 -25.21 -7.78 9.29
CA SER A 367 -25.61 -7.22 10.59
C SER A 367 -24.56 -6.28 11.18
N ASP A 368 -23.30 -6.67 11.03
CA ASP A 368 -22.19 -5.99 11.70
C ASP A 368 -21.69 -4.85 10.82
N PHE A 369 -21.43 -5.14 9.53
CA PHE A 369 -20.80 -4.21 8.58
C PHE A 369 -21.54 -4.22 7.24
N PRO A 370 -22.68 -3.51 7.13
CA PRO A 370 -23.35 -3.37 5.85
C PRO A 370 -22.51 -2.53 4.89
N PHE A 371 -22.52 -2.90 3.60
CA PHE A 371 -21.74 -2.20 2.58
C PHE A 371 -22.50 -2.08 1.27
N HIS A 372 -22.02 -1.22 0.38
CA HIS A 372 -22.53 -1.11 -0.98
C HIS A 372 -21.50 -1.65 -1.98
N THR A 373 -21.98 -2.18 -3.10
CA THR A 373 -21.13 -2.70 -4.19
C THR A 373 -21.82 -2.57 -5.54
N CYS A 374 -21.02 -2.48 -6.60
CA CYS A 374 -21.48 -2.59 -7.98
C CYS A 374 -21.60 -4.03 -8.47
N TYR A 375 -21.10 -5.01 -7.72
CA TYR A 375 -20.80 -6.36 -8.23
C TYR A 375 -21.61 -7.46 -7.54
N GLY A 376 -22.68 -7.11 -6.83
CA GLY A 376 -23.60 -8.06 -6.23
C GLY A 376 -23.18 -8.51 -4.84
N CYS A 377 -24.18 -8.67 -3.98
CA CYS A 377 -23.96 -9.02 -2.59
C CYS A 377 -23.58 -10.49 -2.42
N PRO A 378 -22.51 -10.79 -1.67
CA PRO A 378 -22.17 -12.17 -1.36
C PRO A 378 -23.17 -12.75 -0.33
N GLU A 379 -23.35 -14.06 -0.33
CA GLU A 379 -24.18 -14.79 0.65
C GLU A 379 -23.58 -14.77 2.07
N GLU A 380 -22.25 -14.69 2.15
CA GLU A 380 -21.50 -14.58 3.40
C GLU A 380 -20.39 -13.53 3.28
N TYR A 381 -19.86 -13.09 4.43
CA TYR A 381 -18.76 -12.13 4.42
C TYR A 381 -17.48 -12.79 3.87
N PRO A 382 -16.72 -12.14 2.97
CA PRO A 382 -15.45 -12.67 2.50
C PRO A 382 -14.49 -12.97 3.64
N SER A 383 -13.80 -14.11 3.57
CA SER A 383 -12.82 -14.52 4.57
C SER A 383 -11.59 -15.17 3.91
N PRO A 384 -10.46 -15.35 4.61
CA PRO A 384 -9.30 -16.02 4.06
C PRO A 384 -9.60 -17.43 3.49
N ASN A 385 -10.62 -18.10 4.04
CA ASN A 385 -11.04 -19.43 3.56
C ASN A 385 -12.03 -19.36 2.38
N ASN A 386 -12.76 -18.24 2.25
CA ASN A 386 -13.69 -18.01 1.13
C ASN A 386 -13.68 -16.52 0.72
N PRO A 387 -12.67 -16.09 -0.06
CA PRO A 387 -12.51 -14.68 -0.41
C PRO A 387 -13.43 -14.21 -1.54
N ASN A 388 -14.10 -15.13 -2.25
CA ASN A 388 -15.08 -14.83 -3.29
C ASN A 388 -16.35 -15.67 -3.14
N PRO A 389 -17.15 -15.42 -2.08
CA PRO A 389 -18.38 -16.17 -1.87
C PRO A 389 -19.36 -16.02 -3.04
N ALA A 390 -20.27 -16.99 -3.16
CA ALA A 390 -21.38 -16.91 -4.10
C ALA A 390 -22.24 -15.66 -3.83
N GLN A 391 -22.88 -15.13 -4.88
CA GLN A 391 -23.82 -14.02 -4.74
C GLN A 391 -25.19 -14.50 -4.25
N THR A 392 -25.79 -13.73 -3.36
CA THR A 392 -27.17 -13.94 -2.92
C THR A 392 -28.13 -13.87 -4.11
N GLN A 393 -29.12 -14.76 -4.11
CA GLN A 393 -30.23 -14.76 -5.07
C GLN A 393 -31.49 -14.09 -4.48
N GLU A 394 -31.36 -13.33 -3.39
CA GLU A 394 -32.49 -12.66 -2.74
C GLU A 394 -33.24 -11.72 -3.71
N ASN A 395 -34.58 -11.80 -3.68
CA ASN A 395 -35.52 -10.97 -4.45
C ASN A 395 -35.42 -11.08 -5.98
N ASP A 396 -35.00 -12.23 -6.53
CA ASP A 396 -34.78 -12.42 -7.97
C ASP A 396 -33.82 -11.37 -8.58
N HIS A 397 -32.95 -10.76 -7.75
CA HIS A 397 -31.91 -9.85 -8.26
C HIS A 397 -30.95 -10.66 -9.13
N GLN A 398 -30.82 -10.23 -10.39
CA GLN A 398 -29.88 -10.82 -11.32
C GLN A 398 -28.46 -10.72 -10.75
N ALA A 399 -27.77 -11.86 -10.68
CA ALA A 399 -26.36 -11.91 -10.31
C ALA A 399 -25.54 -10.98 -11.22
N ARG A 400 -24.66 -10.19 -10.62
CA ARG A 400 -23.85 -9.21 -11.32
C ARG A 400 -22.55 -9.82 -11.81
N PHE A 401 -22.06 -9.36 -12.93
CA PHE A 401 -20.81 -9.82 -13.52
C PHE A 401 -19.60 -9.09 -12.91
N ARG A 402 -18.63 -9.87 -12.46
CA ARG A 402 -17.33 -9.40 -11.98
C ARG A 402 -16.50 -8.86 -13.15
N LEU A 403 -15.59 -7.94 -12.86
CA LEU A 403 -14.73 -7.32 -13.87
C LEU A 403 -13.88 -8.38 -14.60
N PRO A 404 -13.99 -8.56 -15.94
CA PRO A 404 -13.15 -9.51 -16.67
C PRO A 404 -11.75 -8.94 -16.91
N ALA A 405 -10.80 -9.81 -17.22
CA ALA A 405 -9.42 -9.41 -17.51
C ALA A 405 -9.29 -8.45 -18.71
N ASN A 406 -10.23 -8.44 -19.66
CA ASN A 406 -10.14 -7.64 -20.89
C ASN A 406 -10.91 -6.31 -20.82
N CYS A 407 -11.31 -5.85 -19.62
CA CYS A 407 -11.98 -4.57 -19.43
C CYS A 407 -11.44 -3.85 -18.19
N SER A 408 -11.53 -2.52 -18.17
CA SER A 408 -11.24 -1.73 -16.96
C SER A 408 -12.53 -1.26 -16.29
N THR A 409 -12.45 -1.08 -14.97
CA THR A 409 -13.55 -0.65 -14.09
C THR A 409 -14.41 0.48 -14.64
N PRO A 410 -13.86 1.62 -15.12
CA PRO A 410 -14.72 2.72 -15.57
C PRO A 410 -15.59 2.36 -16.78
N PHE A 411 -15.20 1.37 -17.59
CA PHE A 411 -15.92 0.99 -18.82
C PHE A 411 -16.72 -0.31 -18.68
N TRP A 412 -16.73 -0.94 -17.51
CA TRP A 412 -17.42 -2.21 -17.30
C TRP A 412 -18.85 -2.01 -16.79
N ASP A 413 -19.83 -2.61 -17.46
CA ASP A 413 -21.21 -2.72 -16.98
C ASP A 413 -21.40 -4.04 -16.21
N PRO A 414 -21.35 -4.04 -14.86
CA PRO A 414 -21.50 -5.27 -14.08
C PRO A 414 -22.93 -5.81 -14.08
N ILE A 415 -23.93 -5.07 -14.56
CA ILE A 415 -25.32 -5.54 -14.63
C ILE A 415 -25.53 -6.33 -15.92
N LYS A 416 -24.98 -5.84 -17.05
CA LYS A 416 -25.11 -6.51 -18.35
C LYS A 416 -23.98 -7.48 -18.68
N GLY A 417 -22.83 -7.34 -18.02
CA GLY A 417 -21.62 -8.10 -18.37
C GLY A 417 -20.99 -7.61 -19.67
N GLU A 418 -21.02 -6.30 -19.93
CA GLU A 418 -20.56 -5.69 -21.17
C GLU A 418 -19.42 -4.69 -20.93
N CYS A 419 -18.36 -4.78 -21.73
CA CYS A 419 -17.30 -3.76 -21.75
C CYS A 419 -17.67 -2.68 -22.77
N LEU A 420 -17.80 -1.44 -22.31
CA LEU A 420 -18.15 -0.28 -23.15
C LEU A 420 -16.94 0.35 -23.86
N CYS A 421 -15.73 -0.13 -23.57
CA CYS A 421 -14.54 0.35 -24.26
C CYS A 421 -14.57 -0.08 -25.73
N SER A 422 -14.59 0.92 -26.63
CA SER A 422 -14.65 0.72 -28.08
C SER A 422 -13.44 1.29 -28.83
N SER A 423 -12.41 1.76 -28.12
CA SER A 423 -11.23 2.40 -28.70
C SER A 423 -9.94 1.94 -28.05
N SER A 424 -8.81 2.16 -28.72
CA SER A 424 -7.49 1.78 -28.20
C SER A 424 -7.09 2.56 -26.94
N SER A 425 -7.68 3.73 -26.68
CA SER A 425 -7.33 4.57 -25.52
C SER A 425 -7.89 4.04 -24.20
N CYS A 426 -8.89 3.16 -24.24
CA CYS A 426 -9.44 2.49 -23.06
C CYS A 426 -9.18 0.98 -23.07
N ALA A 427 -8.48 0.48 -24.11
CA ALA A 427 -8.18 -0.94 -24.26
C ALA A 427 -7.40 -1.42 -23.04
N PHE A 428 -7.83 -2.55 -22.49
CA PHE A 428 -7.33 -3.05 -21.23
C PHE A 428 -7.09 -4.55 -21.34
N ASN A 429 -5.98 -5.01 -20.79
CA ASN A 429 -5.71 -6.41 -20.59
C ASN A 429 -5.05 -6.58 -19.23
N ASP A 430 -5.71 -7.30 -18.35
CA ASP A 430 -5.17 -7.79 -17.09
C ASP A 430 -4.35 -9.04 -17.41
N ASP A 431 -3.04 -8.85 -17.57
CA ASP A 431 -2.06 -9.91 -17.70
C ASP A 431 -1.52 -10.37 -16.33
N SER A 432 -2.14 -9.94 -15.23
CA SER A 432 -1.85 -10.50 -13.92
C SER A 432 -2.17 -12.00 -13.87
N ARG A 433 -1.52 -12.69 -12.92
CA ARG A 433 -1.63 -14.14 -12.74
C ARG A 433 -2.98 -14.52 -12.11
N ALA A 434 -3.44 -15.75 -12.34
CA ALA A 434 -4.58 -16.32 -11.63
C ALA A 434 -4.29 -16.37 -10.12
N ILE A 435 -5.17 -15.78 -9.30
CA ILE A 435 -5.05 -15.76 -7.84
C ILE A 435 -6.16 -16.62 -7.28
N GLY A 436 -5.79 -17.74 -6.64
CA GLY A 436 -6.73 -18.63 -5.97
C GLY A 436 -6.06 -19.87 -5.38
N PRO A 437 -6.69 -20.56 -4.42
CA PRO A 437 -6.15 -21.77 -3.82
C PRO A 437 -5.80 -22.79 -4.90
N ASN A 438 -4.61 -23.40 -4.81
CA ASN A 438 -4.11 -24.39 -5.78
C ASN A 438 -4.04 -23.91 -7.24
N GLY A 439 -3.92 -22.60 -7.47
CA GLY A 439 -3.89 -22.03 -8.83
C GLY A 439 -5.28 -21.92 -9.48
N ALA A 440 -6.36 -22.02 -8.70
CA ALA A 440 -7.71 -21.72 -9.17
C ALA A 440 -7.76 -20.29 -9.70
N ASN A 441 -8.39 -20.11 -10.88
CA ASN A 441 -8.57 -18.79 -11.44
C ASN A 441 -9.83 -18.13 -10.84
N LEU A 442 -9.68 -17.49 -9.67
CA LEU A 442 -10.78 -16.73 -9.05
C LEU A 442 -10.86 -15.29 -9.59
N THR A 443 -10.19 -15.00 -10.71
CA THR A 443 -10.09 -13.67 -11.29
C THR A 443 -11.14 -13.47 -12.40
N GLY A 444 -11.98 -12.45 -12.22
CA GLY A 444 -12.81 -11.81 -13.25
C GLY A 444 -13.90 -12.60 -13.99
N GLY A 445 -14.77 -11.86 -14.69
CA GLY A 445 -15.69 -12.33 -15.74
C GLY A 445 -16.89 -13.20 -15.34
N GLY A 446 -16.88 -13.81 -14.14
CA GLY A 446 -17.99 -14.62 -13.60
C GLY A 446 -18.94 -13.86 -12.67
N THR A 447 -19.71 -14.58 -11.86
CA THR A 447 -20.61 -14.02 -10.83
C THR A 447 -20.16 -14.35 -9.39
N GLY A 448 -18.97 -14.90 -9.19
CA GLY A 448 -18.52 -15.44 -7.90
C GLY A 448 -18.84 -16.93 -7.72
N ALA A 449 -18.35 -17.51 -6.62
CA ALA A 449 -18.10 -18.94 -6.40
C ALA A 449 -16.79 -19.45 -7.06
N ALA A 450 -16.12 -20.39 -6.38
CA ALA A 450 -14.99 -21.14 -6.93
C ALA A 450 -15.52 -22.03 -8.06
N ASN A 451 -15.60 -21.52 -9.28
CA ASN A 451 -15.91 -22.36 -10.43
C ASN A 451 -14.70 -23.25 -10.72
N GLU A 452 -14.89 -24.55 -10.51
CA GLU A 452 -14.18 -25.61 -11.22
C GLU A 452 -14.49 -25.45 -12.72
N ASP A 453 -13.80 -24.54 -13.42
CA ASP A 453 -13.81 -24.53 -14.88
C ASP A 453 -12.47 -25.09 -15.41
N PRO A 454 -12.45 -26.28 -16.06
CA PRO A 454 -11.22 -26.99 -16.41
C PRO A 454 -10.46 -26.42 -17.62
N ASP A 455 -11.00 -25.40 -18.31
CA ASP A 455 -10.52 -24.96 -19.62
C ASP A 455 -9.62 -23.71 -19.58
N SER A 456 -8.75 -23.59 -18.57
CA SER A 456 -7.58 -22.69 -18.66
C SER A 456 -6.33 -23.49 -19.05
N PRO A 457 -5.83 -23.37 -20.29
CA PRO A 457 -4.62 -24.05 -20.71
C PRO A 457 -3.41 -23.30 -20.17
N TYR A 458 -3.11 -23.46 -18.88
CA TYR A 458 -1.83 -23.03 -18.33
C TYR A 458 -1.09 -24.21 -17.69
N VAL A 459 0.03 -24.56 -18.30
CA VAL A 459 0.98 -25.56 -17.80
C VAL A 459 2.13 -24.81 -17.14
N PRO A 460 2.35 -24.94 -15.81
CA PRO A 460 3.54 -24.41 -15.18
C PRO A 460 4.79 -25.12 -15.71
N PHE A 461 5.72 -24.35 -16.27
CA PHE A 461 6.99 -24.84 -16.76
C PHE A 461 7.92 -25.13 -15.55
N ASN A 462 7.77 -26.31 -14.91
CA ASN A 462 8.83 -27.03 -14.16
C ASN A 462 8.37 -28.35 -13.47
N GLY A 463 7.45 -29.12 -14.07
CA GLY A 463 7.11 -30.46 -13.56
C GLY A 463 8.05 -31.56 -14.05
N ARG A 464 9.29 -31.64 -13.55
CA ARG A 464 10.09 -32.87 -13.70
C ARG A 464 9.68 -33.85 -12.60
N ALA A 465 9.09 -34.96 -13.03
CA ALA A 465 8.50 -36.01 -12.21
C ALA A 465 9.39 -36.49 -11.05
N GLY A 466 8.80 -36.59 -9.86
CA GLY A 466 9.34 -37.27 -8.70
C GLY A 466 8.19 -37.79 -7.83
N SER A 467 7.83 -39.06 -8.01
CA SER A 467 6.77 -39.74 -7.27
C SER A 467 7.19 -39.97 -5.82
N PHE A 468 6.33 -39.70 -4.82
CA PHE A 468 6.26 -40.49 -3.59
C PHE A 468 4.85 -40.38 -2.96
N GLY A 469 4.35 -41.52 -2.48
CA GLY A 469 3.00 -41.75 -1.99
C GLY A 469 2.73 -41.36 -0.53
N PRO A 470 1.59 -41.79 0.04
CA PRO A 470 0.83 -41.03 1.03
C PRO A 470 1.09 -41.45 2.49
N SER A 471 1.01 -40.50 3.42
CA SER A 471 0.88 -40.75 4.86
C SER A 471 -0.01 -39.71 5.55
N VAL A 472 -1.30 -40.06 5.66
CA VAL A 472 -2.16 -40.10 6.87
C VAL A 472 -1.90 -39.11 8.03
N VAL A 473 -2.89 -38.22 8.23
CA VAL A 473 -3.65 -37.87 9.46
C VAL A 473 -2.94 -37.79 10.82
N ILE A 474 -3.05 -36.64 11.51
CA ILE A 474 -3.56 -36.50 12.89
C ILE A 474 -3.97 -35.03 13.16
N ALA A 475 -5.08 -34.89 13.87
CA ALA A 475 -5.86 -33.68 14.10
C ALA A 475 -5.54 -32.98 15.44
N ALA A 476 -5.96 -31.71 15.49
CA ALA A 476 -6.59 -30.98 16.62
C ALA A 476 -5.81 -30.72 17.93
N LEU A 477 -5.64 -29.43 18.26
CA LEU A 477 -6.15 -28.74 19.48
C LEU A 477 -5.31 -27.48 19.77
N GLY A 478 -5.97 -26.34 20.02
CA GLY A 478 -5.30 -25.13 20.50
C GLY A 478 -6.23 -23.92 20.64
N VAL A 479 -7.16 -23.97 21.59
CA VAL A 479 -8.01 -22.85 22.03
C VAL A 479 -7.48 -22.32 23.38
N VAL A 480 -7.39 -20.99 23.49
CA VAL A 480 -7.18 -20.16 24.71
C VAL A 480 -5.76 -20.17 25.30
N VAL A 481 -5.03 -19.04 25.15
CA VAL A 481 -4.69 -18.09 26.23
C VAL A 481 -4.21 -16.78 25.59
N GLY A 482 -5.03 -15.74 25.67
CA GLY A 482 -4.58 -14.35 25.58
C GLY A 482 -4.55 -13.77 26.98
N THR A 483 -3.39 -13.26 27.42
CA THR A 483 -3.21 -12.13 28.36
C THR A 483 -1.71 -12.01 28.69
N MET A 484 -1.23 -10.76 28.72
CA MET A 484 0.06 -10.28 29.24
C MET A 484 1.30 -10.46 28.35
N SER A 485 1.70 -9.38 27.68
CA SER A 485 3.10 -8.95 27.54
C SER A 485 3.16 -7.49 27.06
N MET A 486 2.70 -6.57 27.90
CA MET A 486 3.32 -5.24 28.00
C MET A 486 4.28 -5.30 29.18
N PHE A 487 5.37 -4.53 29.12
CA PHE A 487 6.52 -4.52 30.02
C PHE A 487 7.60 -5.57 29.72
N ALA A 488 8.40 -5.31 28.69
CA ALA A 488 9.83 -5.08 28.87
C ALA A 488 10.51 -5.03 27.49
N ARG A 489 11.02 -3.86 27.12
CA ARG A 489 12.46 -3.63 27.00
C ARG A 489 12.72 -2.18 26.60
N PHE A 490 13.66 -1.61 27.36
CA PHE A 490 14.40 -0.40 27.05
C PHE A 490 15.20 -0.55 25.76
#